data_AF-A0A832K860-F1
#
_entry.id   AF-A0A832K860-F1
#
_cell.length_a   1.000
_cell.length_b   1.000
_cell.length_c   1.000
_cell.angle_alpha   90.00
_cell.angle_beta   90.00
_cell.angle_gamma   90.00
#
_symmetry.space_group_name_H-M   'P 1'
#
loop_
_entity.id
_entity.type
_entity.pdbx_description
1 polymer ?
#
loop_
_entity_poly.entity_id
_entity_poly.type
_entity_poly.pdbx_seq_one_letter_code
_entity_poly.pdbx_strand_id
1 'polypeptide(L)'
;MNFQVELETLIRARYPVLYIVTSEETRVQETVLEIAARRQKKVFEWSCTLGIMPAGASIQSQKSRNPGTREPLAALDQVIEHVEPALYLFKDFHPFLSKAHPAVIRKLKEIALHLKNSFKTILLVSPVMEIPTELEKEITVLNFPLPARDDLARLLDRIVSEVRLRKDLRIDLDEPARDRLLQAALGLTLGEAENVFARIIVKHGRLSGEDLQEVFAEKQQIIRKSGLLEYFAATENFDRIGGLDLLKQWLLKRGRAFCLEARSFGLPAPRGILLLGVQGCGKSLCAKAVSNQWQLPLLRFDMGRMFNSFVGSSEENVR
;
A
#
# COMPACT_ATOMS: atom_id res chain seq x y z
N MET A 1 -11.44 -10.76 -0.61
CA MET A 1 -10.76 -11.95 -1.16
C MET A 1 -9.28 -11.83 -0.79
N ASN A 2 -8.61 -12.92 -0.39
CA ASN A 2 -7.18 -12.85 -0.07
C ASN A 2 -6.38 -12.75 -1.38
N PHE A 3 -5.62 -11.66 -1.57
CA PHE A 3 -4.82 -11.42 -2.77
C PHE A 3 -3.91 -12.60 -3.13
N GLN A 4 -3.30 -13.25 -2.12
CA GLN A 4 -2.41 -14.39 -2.37
C GLN A 4 -3.14 -15.56 -3.04
N VAL A 5 -4.39 -15.82 -2.64
CA VAL A 5 -5.22 -16.90 -3.19
C VAL A 5 -5.64 -16.58 -4.62
N GLU A 6 -5.98 -15.32 -4.88
CA GLU A 6 -6.35 -14.84 -6.21
C GLU A 6 -5.16 -14.92 -7.18
N LEU A 7 -4.00 -14.36 -6.79
CA LEU A 7 -2.77 -14.43 -7.57
C LEU A 7 -2.36 -15.88 -7.87
N GLU A 8 -2.40 -16.75 -6.86
CA GLU A 8 -2.11 -18.17 -7.03
C GLU A 8 -3.11 -18.87 -7.96
N THR A 9 -4.38 -18.50 -7.90
CA THR A 9 -5.41 -19.04 -8.81
C THR A 9 -5.12 -18.66 -10.25
N LEU A 10 -4.77 -17.40 -10.51
CA LEU A 10 -4.45 -16.92 -11.86
C LEU A 10 -3.17 -17.55 -12.42
N ILE A 11 -2.13 -17.71 -11.58
CA ILE A 11 -0.91 -18.43 -11.96
C ILE A 11 -1.23 -19.89 -12.33
N ARG A 12 -2.11 -20.56 -11.58
CA ARG A 12 -2.53 -21.95 -11.87
C ARG A 12 -3.39 -22.04 -13.13
N ALA A 13 -4.23 -21.04 -13.37
CA ALA A 13 -5.03 -20.92 -14.58
C ALA A 13 -4.20 -20.47 -15.80
N ARG A 14 -2.88 -20.33 -15.66
CA ARG A 14 -1.93 -19.99 -16.73
C ARG A 14 -2.24 -18.66 -17.41
N TYR A 15 -2.70 -17.69 -16.63
CA TYR A 15 -2.76 -16.32 -17.09
C TYR A 15 -1.31 -15.87 -17.40
N PRO A 16 -1.06 -15.40 -18.64
CA PRO A 16 0.31 -15.24 -19.11
C PRO A 16 0.99 -13.99 -18.54
N VAL A 17 0.23 -12.89 -18.43
CA VAL A 17 0.72 -11.59 -17.92
C VAL A 17 -0.24 -11.07 -16.88
N LEU A 18 0.27 -10.83 -15.67
CA LEU A 18 -0.46 -10.21 -14.58
C LEU A 18 0.16 -8.85 -14.25
N TYR A 19 -0.66 -7.84 -14.02
CA TYR A 19 -0.21 -6.49 -13.69
C TYR A 19 -0.61 -6.17 -12.26
N ILE A 20 0.36 -5.92 -11.39
CA ILE A 20 0.16 -5.63 -9.97
C ILE A 20 0.46 -4.16 -9.75
N VAL A 21 -0.60 -3.38 -9.48
CA VAL A 21 -0.45 -1.94 -9.23
C VAL A 21 -0.08 -1.72 -7.78
N THR A 22 1.17 -1.34 -7.53
CA THR A 22 1.70 -1.01 -6.20
C THR A 22 3.12 -0.45 -6.28
N SER A 23 3.49 0.36 -5.30
CA SER A 23 4.89 0.77 -5.04
C SER A 23 5.65 -0.22 -4.13
N GLU A 24 4.96 -1.22 -3.55
CA GLU A 24 5.54 -2.13 -2.54
C GLU A 24 6.19 -3.38 -3.16
N GLU A 25 7.21 -3.16 -4.00
CA GLU A 25 7.89 -4.23 -4.75
C GLU A 25 8.39 -5.38 -3.86
N THR A 26 8.99 -5.06 -2.71
CA THR A 26 9.53 -6.05 -1.78
C THR A 26 8.43 -6.97 -1.26
N ARG A 27 7.24 -6.43 -0.90
CA ARG A 27 6.13 -7.25 -0.39
C ARG A 27 5.51 -8.10 -1.49
N VAL A 28 5.44 -7.60 -2.72
CA VAL A 28 5.03 -8.42 -3.87
C VAL A 28 6.02 -9.55 -4.09
N GLN A 29 7.33 -9.26 -4.07
CA GLN A 29 8.38 -10.25 -4.25
C GLN A 29 8.29 -11.36 -3.19
N GLU A 30 8.16 -11.02 -1.91
CA GLU A 30 7.98 -11.98 -0.81
C GLU A 30 6.74 -12.87 -1.05
N THR A 31 5.60 -12.25 -1.39
CA THR A 31 4.35 -12.96 -1.69
C THR A 31 4.52 -13.94 -2.87
N VAL A 32 5.22 -13.51 -3.92
CA VAL A 32 5.46 -14.32 -5.12
C VAL A 32 6.41 -15.47 -4.81
N LEU A 33 7.45 -15.25 -3.99
CA LEU A 33 8.36 -16.30 -3.53
C LEU A 33 7.62 -17.37 -2.70
N GLU A 34 6.72 -16.97 -1.80
CA GLU A 34 5.88 -17.90 -1.03
C GLU A 34 4.98 -18.76 -1.93
N ILE A 35 4.36 -18.15 -2.95
CA ILE A 35 3.54 -18.87 -3.94
C ILE A 35 4.41 -19.81 -4.77
N ALA A 36 5.58 -19.35 -5.22
CA ALA A 36 6.48 -20.12 -6.07
C ALA A 36 7.04 -21.35 -5.33
N ALA A 37 7.39 -21.20 -4.05
CA ALA A 37 7.84 -22.31 -3.20
C ALA A 37 6.77 -23.42 -3.10
N ARG A 38 5.50 -23.03 -2.87
CA ARG A 38 4.37 -23.98 -2.84
C ARG A 38 4.08 -24.63 -4.20
N ARG A 39 4.48 -23.98 -5.29
CA ARG A 39 4.22 -24.42 -6.67
C ARG A 39 5.45 -24.98 -7.38
N GLN A 40 6.58 -25.11 -6.67
CA GLN A 40 7.85 -25.59 -7.22
C GLN A 40 8.27 -24.84 -8.50
N LYS A 41 8.04 -23.52 -8.53
CA LYS A 41 8.48 -22.65 -9.62
C LYS A 41 9.71 -21.86 -9.20
N LYS A 42 10.61 -21.59 -10.14
CA LYS A 42 11.67 -20.60 -9.93
C LYS A 42 11.11 -19.20 -10.03
N VAL A 43 11.70 -18.24 -9.32
CA VAL A 43 11.32 -16.82 -9.43
C VAL A 43 12.53 -16.04 -9.89
N PHE A 44 12.32 -15.26 -10.94
CA PHE A 44 13.28 -14.30 -11.44
C PHE A 44 12.70 -12.91 -11.31
N GLU A 45 13.58 -11.93 -11.09
CA GLU A 45 13.23 -10.52 -11.12
C GLU A 45 14.00 -9.83 -12.23
N TRP A 46 13.42 -8.75 -12.74
CA TRP A 46 14.02 -7.90 -13.74
C TRP A 46 13.86 -6.43 -13.36
N SER A 47 14.93 -5.67 -13.57
CA SER A 47 14.90 -4.21 -13.64
C SER A 47 15.77 -3.74 -14.80
N CYS A 48 15.52 -2.53 -15.31
CA CYS A 48 16.33 -1.94 -16.38
C CYS A 48 17.81 -1.74 -16.01
N THR A 49 18.14 -1.73 -14.71
CA THR A 49 19.51 -1.54 -14.22
C THR A 49 20.25 -2.85 -13.96
N LEU A 50 19.54 -3.90 -13.53
CA LEU A 50 20.14 -5.17 -13.15
C LEU A 50 20.00 -6.25 -14.22
N GLY A 51 18.99 -6.16 -15.10
CA GLY A 51 18.58 -7.25 -15.98
C GLY A 51 17.89 -8.37 -15.20
N ILE A 52 17.78 -9.56 -15.80
CA ILE A 52 17.19 -10.74 -15.17
C ILE A 52 18.17 -11.33 -14.15
N MET A 53 17.67 -11.58 -12.93
CA MET A 53 18.37 -12.31 -11.88
C MET A 53 17.39 -13.14 -11.05
N PRO A 54 17.85 -14.18 -10.31
CA PRO A 54 17.00 -14.90 -9.37
C PRO A 54 16.46 -13.97 -8.27
N ALA A 55 15.16 -14.01 -8.00
CA ALA A 55 14.55 -13.14 -7.00
C ALA A 55 15.08 -13.48 -5.58
N GLY A 56 15.35 -12.45 -4.79
CA GLY A 56 15.93 -12.59 -3.44
C GLY A 56 17.45 -12.82 -3.43
N ALA A 57 18.12 -12.83 -4.58
CA ALA A 57 19.57 -12.83 -4.63
C ALA A 57 20.14 -11.49 -4.12
N SER A 58 21.23 -11.53 -3.35
CA SER A 58 21.90 -10.31 -2.89
C SER A 58 22.36 -9.47 -4.09
N ILE A 59 22.07 -8.18 -4.05
CA ILE A 59 22.51 -7.19 -5.06
C ILE A 59 24.04 -7.27 -5.25
N GLN A 60 24.80 -7.61 -4.22
CA GLN A 60 26.27 -7.69 -4.29
C GLN A 60 26.80 -8.91 -5.05
N SER A 61 25.95 -9.91 -5.32
CA SER A 61 26.33 -11.08 -6.10
C SER A 61 26.40 -10.73 -7.59
N GLN A 62 27.60 -10.38 -8.07
CA GLN A 62 27.83 -10.14 -9.51
C GLN A 62 27.62 -11.39 -10.36
N LYS A 63 27.79 -12.60 -9.79
CA LYS A 63 27.66 -13.88 -10.51
C LYS A 63 26.26 -14.20 -10.99
N SER A 64 25.23 -13.56 -10.43
CA SER A 64 23.83 -13.82 -10.75
C SER A 64 23.20 -12.76 -11.67
N ARG A 65 23.96 -11.75 -12.09
CA ARG A 65 23.47 -10.68 -12.98
C ARG A 65 23.70 -11.09 -14.43
N ASN A 66 22.70 -10.84 -15.30
CA ASN A 66 22.85 -10.96 -16.74
C ASN A 66 22.75 -9.57 -17.40
N PRO A 67 23.88 -8.84 -17.57
CA PRO A 67 23.87 -7.47 -18.10
C PRO A 67 23.26 -7.35 -19.50
N GLY A 68 23.31 -8.41 -20.31
CA GLY A 68 22.73 -8.45 -21.65
C GLY A 68 21.21 -8.37 -21.68
N THR A 69 20.57 -8.51 -20.52
CA THR A 69 19.10 -8.46 -20.38
C THR A 69 18.60 -7.19 -19.72
N ARG A 70 19.44 -6.15 -19.60
CA ARG A 70 18.98 -4.83 -19.16
C ARG A 70 17.99 -4.20 -20.13
N GLU A 71 18.16 -4.50 -21.42
CA GLU A 71 17.20 -4.07 -22.44
C GLU A 71 15.92 -4.90 -22.35
N PRO A 72 14.73 -4.26 -22.37
CA PRO A 72 13.45 -4.96 -22.25
C PRO A 72 13.25 -6.08 -23.27
N LEU A 73 13.65 -5.87 -24.53
CA LEU A 73 13.52 -6.87 -25.58
C LEU A 73 14.35 -8.12 -25.28
N ALA A 74 15.62 -7.93 -24.89
CA ALA A 74 16.50 -9.04 -24.53
C ALA A 74 16.01 -9.80 -23.29
N ALA A 75 15.46 -9.10 -22.30
CA ALA A 75 14.84 -9.73 -21.14
C ALA A 75 13.63 -10.59 -21.54
N LEU A 76 12.76 -10.03 -22.39
CA LEU A 76 11.59 -10.72 -22.94
C LEU A 76 11.97 -11.95 -23.79
N ASP A 77 13.06 -11.88 -24.56
CA ASP A 77 13.62 -13.03 -25.28
C ASP A 77 14.08 -14.14 -24.32
N GLN A 78 14.79 -13.78 -23.25
CA GLN A 78 15.25 -14.75 -22.25
C GLN A 78 14.07 -15.46 -21.54
N VAL A 79 12.92 -14.79 -21.35
CA VAL A 79 11.71 -15.44 -20.82
C VAL A 79 11.23 -16.57 -21.74
N ILE A 80 11.31 -16.41 -23.06
CA ILE A 80 10.93 -17.44 -24.02
C ILE A 80 11.92 -18.60 -23.97
N GLU A 81 13.23 -18.30 -24.04
CA GLU A 81 14.31 -19.28 -24.14
C GLU A 81 14.42 -20.22 -22.93
N HIS A 82 14.14 -19.72 -21.73
CA HIS A 82 14.27 -20.52 -20.51
C HIS A 82 13.27 -21.68 -20.49
N VAL A 83 13.65 -22.95 -20.34
CA VAL A 83 12.68 -24.06 -20.51
C VAL A 83 11.81 -24.29 -19.27
N GLU A 84 12.34 -24.02 -18.07
CA GLU A 84 11.70 -24.46 -16.83
C GLU A 84 10.50 -23.59 -16.40
N PRO A 85 9.56 -24.15 -15.61
CA PRO A 85 8.49 -23.39 -14.97
C PRO A 85 9.02 -22.27 -14.07
N ALA A 86 8.62 -21.04 -14.37
CA ALA A 86 9.12 -19.87 -13.65
C ALA A 86 8.10 -18.72 -13.55
N LEU A 87 8.26 -17.88 -12.55
CA LEU A 87 7.58 -16.59 -12.43
C LEU A 87 8.62 -15.49 -12.68
N TYR A 88 8.27 -14.51 -13.52
CA TYR A 88 9.16 -13.40 -13.84
C TYR A 88 8.55 -12.09 -13.33
N LEU A 89 9.21 -11.46 -12.36
CA LEU A 89 8.82 -10.22 -11.74
C LEU A 89 9.52 -9.03 -12.42
N PHE A 90 8.82 -8.34 -13.31
CA PHE A 90 9.33 -7.14 -13.96
C PHE A 90 8.95 -5.91 -13.15
N LYS A 91 9.95 -5.24 -12.60
CA LYS A 91 9.82 -4.02 -11.80
C LYS A 91 9.86 -2.79 -12.70
N ASP A 92 8.93 -1.87 -12.51
CA ASP A 92 8.82 -0.60 -13.25
C ASP A 92 8.84 -0.76 -14.78
N PHE A 93 8.08 -1.73 -15.31
CA PHE A 93 8.04 -1.98 -16.76
C PHE A 93 7.16 -0.97 -17.54
N HIS A 94 6.32 -0.20 -16.84
CA HIS A 94 5.37 0.74 -17.44
C HIS A 94 5.96 1.73 -18.46
N PRO A 95 7.18 2.30 -18.32
CA PRO A 95 7.70 3.26 -19.29
C PRO A 95 7.88 2.64 -20.68
N PHE A 96 8.14 1.33 -20.73
CA PHE A 96 8.31 0.55 -21.96
C PHE A 96 7.00 0.08 -22.57
N LEU A 97 5.86 0.34 -21.91
CA LEU A 97 4.52 0.11 -22.43
C LEU A 97 3.92 1.37 -23.10
N SER A 98 4.69 2.45 -23.16
CA SER A 98 4.31 3.68 -23.85
C SER A 98 4.45 3.55 -25.38
N LYS A 99 3.77 4.45 -26.11
CA LYS A 99 3.84 4.52 -27.59
C LYS A 99 5.26 4.77 -28.12
N ALA A 100 6.20 5.18 -27.28
CA ALA A 100 7.61 5.33 -27.66
C ALA A 100 8.31 3.98 -27.92
N HIS A 101 7.75 2.86 -27.43
CA HIS A 101 8.35 1.53 -27.50
C HIS A 101 7.43 0.47 -28.14
N PRO A 102 6.96 0.69 -29.39
CA PRO A 102 5.99 -0.23 -30.03
C PRO A 102 6.53 -1.66 -30.21
N ALA A 103 7.84 -1.81 -30.40
CA ALA A 103 8.49 -3.12 -30.49
C ALA A 103 8.35 -3.92 -29.18
N VAL A 104 8.47 -3.27 -28.02
CA VAL A 104 8.32 -3.93 -26.70
C VAL A 104 6.87 -4.37 -26.49
N ILE A 105 5.91 -3.51 -26.81
CA ILE A 105 4.47 -3.82 -26.74
C ILE A 105 4.15 -5.04 -27.61
N ARG A 106 4.62 -5.02 -28.86
CA ARG A 106 4.41 -6.13 -29.79
C ARG A 106 5.03 -7.43 -29.28
N LYS A 107 6.26 -7.37 -28.78
CA LYS A 107 6.99 -8.52 -28.24
C LYS A 107 6.30 -9.11 -27.01
N LEU A 108 5.84 -8.26 -26.08
CA LEU A 108 5.09 -8.71 -24.91
C LEU A 108 3.78 -9.39 -25.31
N LYS A 109 3.10 -8.93 -26.36
CA LYS A 109 1.91 -9.59 -26.91
C LYS A 109 2.22 -10.98 -27.47
N GLU A 110 3.32 -11.12 -28.22
CA GLU A 110 3.77 -12.42 -28.75
C GLU A 110 4.09 -13.40 -27.63
N ILE A 111 4.80 -12.91 -26.60
CA ILE A 111 5.11 -13.68 -25.41
C ILE A 111 3.84 -14.09 -24.69
N ALA A 112 2.89 -13.18 -24.48
CA ALA A 112 1.64 -13.50 -23.80
C ALA A 112 0.88 -14.65 -24.49
N LEU A 113 0.90 -14.69 -25.83
CA LEU A 113 0.31 -15.80 -26.60
C LEU A 113 1.09 -17.11 -26.42
N HIS A 114 2.42 -17.06 -26.45
CA HIS A 114 3.28 -18.23 -26.24
C HIS A 114 3.15 -18.79 -24.81
N LEU A 115 3.04 -17.91 -23.81
CA LEU A 115 3.01 -18.28 -22.40
C LEU A 115 1.76 -19.06 -22.00
N LYS A 116 0.63 -18.93 -22.71
CA LYS A 116 -0.61 -19.68 -22.45
C LYS A 116 -0.41 -21.20 -22.46
N ASN A 117 0.52 -21.68 -23.29
CA ASN A 117 0.86 -23.09 -23.41
C ASN A 117 2.10 -23.49 -22.59
N SER A 118 2.65 -22.57 -21.81
CA SER A 118 3.82 -22.78 -20.96
C SER A 118 3.42 -22.81 -19.48
N PHE A 119 4.40 -23.12 -18.62
CA PHE A 119 4.25 -22.99 -17.18
C PHE A 119 4.93 -21.74 -16.63
N LYS A 120 5.10 -20.70 -17.46
CA LYS A 120 5.68 -19.42 -17.04
C LYS A 120 4.63 -18.32 -17.00
N THR A 121 4.81 -17.37 -16.09
CA THR A 121 3.95 -16.21 -15.94
C THR A 121 4.80 -14.98 -15.75
N ILE A 122 4.48 -13.90 -16.46
CA ILE A 122 5.06 -12.57 -16.25
C ILE A 122 4.19 -11.81 -15.26
N LEU A 123 4.83 -11.21 -14.26
CA LEU A 123 4.25 -10.35 -13.25
C LEU A 123 4.86 -8.95 -13.45
N LEU A 124 4.07 -8.00 -13.93
CA LEU A 124 4.47 -6.61 -14.04
C LEU A 124 4.11 -5.92 -12.71
N VAL A 125 5.09 -5.31 -12.04
CA VAL A 125 4.88 -4.53 -10.82
C VAL A 125 5.20 -3.09 -11.11
N SER A 126 4.24 -2.21 -10.84
CA SER A 126 4.43 -0.78 -11.07
C SER A 126 3.51 0.07 -10.19
N PRO A 127 3.95 1.26 -9.76
CA PRO A 127 3.10 2.18 -9.00
C PRO A 127 2.00 2.84 -9.85
N VAL A 128 2.09 2.79 -11.18
CA VAL A 128 1.14 3.39 -12.10
C VAL A 128 0.55 2.32 -13.01
N MET A 129 -0.65 2.55 -13.55
CA MET A 129 -1.28 1.65 -14.52
C MET A 129 -1.22 2.27 -15.91
N GLU A 130 -0.29 1.79 -16.75
CA GLU A 130 -0.21 2.16 -18.17
C GLU A 130 -0.26 0.89 -19.03
N ILE A 131 -1.43 0.60 -19.60
CA ILE A 131 -1.65 -0.56 -20.47
C ILE A 131 -2.08 -0.07 -21.85
N PRO A 132 -1.31 -0.37 -22.92
CA PRO A 132 -1.69 -0.01 -24.28
C PRO A 132 -2.84 -0.90 -24.77
N THR A 133 -3.65 -0.38 -25.69
CA THR A 133 -4.88 -1.04 -26.16
C THR A 133 -4.61 -2.41 -26.80
N GLU A 134 -3.40 -2.61 -27.34
CA GLU A 134 -2.97 -3.89 -27.92
C GLU A 134 -2.82 -5.01 -26.88
N LEU A 135 -2.67 -4.69 -25.60
CA LEU A 135 -2.41 -5.64 -24.50
C LEU A 135 -3.56 -5.77 -23.49
N GLU A 136 -4.64 -4.99 -23.64
CA GLU A 136 -5.78 -4.99 -22.71
C GLU A 136 -6.41 -6.37 -22.48
N LYS A 137 -6.42 -7.24 -23.49
CA LYS A 137 -7.04 -8.57 -23.40
C LYS A 137 -6.08 -9.65 -22.90
N GLU A 138 -4.79 -9.34 -22.88
CA GLU A 138 -3.71 -10.25 -22.58
C GLU A 138 -3.19 -10.05 -21.15
N ILE A 139 -3.33 -8.84 -20.62
CA ILE A 139 -2.93 -8.46 -19.26
C ILE A 139 -4.14 -8.53 -18.33
N THR A 140 -3.98 -9.23 -17.20
CA THR A 140 -4.96 -9.20 -16.10
C THR A 140 -4.43 -8.36 -14.95
N VAL A 141 -5.20 -7.34 -14.57
CA VAL A 141 -4.83 -6.39 -13.52
C VAL A 141 -5.25 -6.92 -12.16
N LEU A 142 -4.37 -6.75 -11.17
CA LEU A 142 -4.57 -7.11 -9.79
C LEU A 142 -4.26 -5.94 -8.87
N ASN A 143 -5.16 -5.70 -7.93
CA ASN A 143 -4.98 -4.69 -6.91
C ASN A 143 -4.25 -5.31 -5.72
N PHE A 144 -3.07 -4.80 -5.40
CA PHE A 144 -2.33 -5.27 -4.24
C PHE A 144 -2.80 -4.50 -3.00
N PRO A 145 -3.45 -5.17 -2.02
CA PRO A 145 -3.98 -4.48 -0.85
C PRO A 145 -2.82 -3.98 0.02
N LEU A 146 -3.04 -2.84 0.69
CA LEU A 146 -2.19 -2.34 1.77
C LEU A 146 -2.01 -3.39 2.88
N PRO A 147 -0.94 -3.31 3.69
CA PRO A 147 -0.62 -4.35 4.66
C PRO A 147 -1.74 -4.46 5.71
N ALA A 148 -2.08 -5.70 6.05
CA ALA A 148 -3.04 -5.96 7.09
C ALA A 148 -2.44 -5.64 8.46
N ARG A 149 -3.30 -5.58 9.48
CA ARG A 149 -2.88 -5.40 10.87
C ARG A 149 -1.81 -6.41 11.29
N ASP A 150 -1.95 -7.66 10.88
CA ASP A 150 -1.03 -8.74 11.25
C ASP A 150 0.35 -8.58 10.59
N ASP A 151 0.42 -7.95 9.41
CA ASP A 151 1.69 -7.64 8.74
C ASP A 151 2.41 -6.50 9.46
N LEU A 152 1.66 -5.45 9.83
CA LEU A 152 2.17 -4.34 10.64
C LEU A 152 2.61 -4.79 12.04
N ALA A 153 1.90 -5.74 12.65
CA ALA A 153 2.27 -6.34 13.92
C ALA A 153 3.62 -7.08 13.82
N ARG A 154 3.79 -7.89 12.77
CA ARG A 154 5.06 -8.58 12.49
C ARG A 154 6.21 -7.60 12.23
N LEU A 155 5.95 -6.50 11.52
CA LEU A 155 6.93 -5.44 11.32
C LEU A 155 7.34 -4.78 12.65
N LEU A 156 6.35 -4.41 13.47
CA LEU A 156 6.59 -3.81 14.78
C LEU A 156 7.39 -4.74 15.69
N ASP A 157 7.05 -6.03 15.72
CA ASP A 157 7.74 -7.04 16.53
C ASP A 157 9.20 -7.19 16.09
N ARG A 158 9.46 -7.16 14.77
CA ARG A 158 10.83 -7.17 14.22
C ARG A 158 11.62 -5.94 14.70
N ILE A 159 11.08 -4.74 14.53
CA ILE A 159 11.73 -3.49 14.96
C ILE A 159 11.98 -3.51 16.48
N VAL A 160 11.01 -3.93 17.28
CA VAL A 160 11.14 -4.07 18.74
C VAL A 160 12.28 -5.02 19.10
N SER A 161 12.38 -6.16 18.40
CA SER A 161 13.46 -7.13 18.64
C SER A 161 14.85 -6.57 18.31
N GLU A 162 14.98 -5.82 17.22
CA GLU A 162 16.23 -5.18 16.80
C GLU A 162 16.66 -4.05 17.75
N VAL A 163 15.68 -3.28 18.24
CA VAL A 163 15.90 -2.19 19.18
C VAL A 163 16.31 -2.69 20.55
N ARG A 164 15.74 -3.80 21.05
CA ARG A 164 16.12 -4.40 22.34
C ARG A 164 17.58 -4.86 22.38
N LEU A 165 18.19 -5.14 21.24
CA LEU A 165 19.61 -5.48 21.16
C LEU A 165 20.52 -4.26 21.43
N ARG A 166 20.00 -3.04 21.30
CA ARG A 166 20.72 -1.80 21.59
C ARG A 166 20.42 -1.34 23.01
N LYS A 167 21.45 -1.25 23.86
CA LYS A 167 21.32 -0.91 25.29
C LYS A 167 20.80 0.51 25.56
N ASP A 168 20.85 1.40 24.57
CA ASP A 168 20.55 2.82 24.73
C ASP A 168 19.08 3.19 24.46
N LEU A 169 18.25 2.22 24.06
CA LEU A 169 16.87 2.45 23.64
C LEU A 169 15.88 1.78 24.61
N ARG A 170 14.82 2.50 24.98
CA ARG A 170 13.79 2.01 25.92
C ARG A 170 12.48 1.72 25.18
N ILE A 171 11.94 0.52 25.34
CA ILE A 171 10.64 0.18 24.76
C ILE A 171 9.62 0.12 25.88
N ASP A 172 8.65 1.04 25.85
CA ASP A 172 7.58 1.15 26.85
C ASP A 172 6.23 1.03 26.14
N LEU A 173 5.93 -0.20 25.75
CA LEU A 173 4.73 -0.57 25.00
C LEU A 173 3.93 -1.58 25.81
N ASP A 174 2.84 -1.11 26.42
CA ASP A 174 1.79 -1.98 26.91
C ASP A 174 0.93 -2.50 25.74
N GLU A 175 0.21 -3.60 25.94
CA GLU A 175 -0.69 -4.15 24.90
C GLU A 175 -1.70 -3.11 24.38
N PRO A 176 -2.30 -2.25 25.22
CA PRO A 176 -3.16 -1.15 24.75
C PRO A 176 -2.45 -0.10 23.88
N ALA A 177 -1.22 0.33 24.20
CA ALA A 177 -0.48 1.25 23.34
C ALA A 177 -0.06 0.58 22.02
N ARG A 178 0.34 -0.69 22.07
CA ARG A 178 0.68 -1.48 20.89
C ARG A 178 -0.49 -1.54 19.92
N ASP A 179 -1.68 -1.87 20.41
CA ASP A 179 -2.89 -1.90 19.58
C ASP A 179 -3.20 -0.53 18.97
N ARG A 180 -3.13 0.55 19.76
CA ARG A 180 -3.37 1.92 19.26
C ARG A 180 -2.37 2.33 18.18
N LEU A 181 -1.08 1.99 18.31
CA LEU A 181 -0.07 2.26 17.28
C LEU A 181 -0.37 1.48 15.99
N LEU A 182 -0.73 0.20 16.10
CA LEU A 182 -1.09 -0.60 14.94
C LEU A 182 -2.34 -0.06 14.24
N GLN A 183 -3.36 0.34 14.99
CA GLN A 183 -4.54 1.02 14.44
C GLN A 183 -4.16 2.34 13.75
N ALA A 184 -3.25 3.11 14.35
CA ALA A 184 -2.77 4.36 13.77
C ALA A 184 -1.94 4.13 12.51
N ALA A 185 -1.23 3.01 12.37
CA ALA A 185 -0.43 2.66 11.20
C ALA A 185 -1.24 2.05 10.05
N LEU A 186 -2.45 1.54 10.30
CA LEU A 186 -3.31 0.98 9.23
C LEU A 186 -3.55 1.99 8.10
N GLY A 187 -3.34 1.58 6.86
CA GLY A 187 -3.44 2.45 5.69
C GLY A 187 -2.11 3.09 5.26
N LEU A 188 -1.01 2.80 5.96
CA LEU A 188 0.36 3.02 5.48
C LEU A 188 0.85 1.76 4.74
N THR A 189 1.76 1.95 3.80
CA THR A 189 2.60 0.87 3.27
C THR A 189 3.55 0.34 4.35
N LEU A 190 4.14 -0.85 4.16
CA LEU A 190 5.10 -1.40 5.13
C LEU A 190 6.32 -0.50 5.27
N GLY A 191 6.85 0.02 4.16
CA GLY A 191 8.01 0.92 4.19
C GLY A 191 7.71 2.26 4.88
N GLU A 192 6.51 2.81 4.70
CA GLU A 192 6.09 4.01 5.43
C GLU A 192 5.98 3.74 6.93
N ALA A 193 5.34 2.64 7.32
CA ALA A 193 5.22 2.27 8.74
C ALA A 193 6.61 2.06 9.37
N GLU A 194 7.53 1.38 8.68
CA GLU A 194 8.90 1.18 9.11
C GLU A 194 9.64 2.50 9.35
N ASN A 195 9.57 3.43 8.37
CA ASN A 195 10.18 4.74 8.47
C ASN A 195 9.61 5.57 9.65
N VAL A 196 8.30 5.50 9.87
CA VAL A 196 7.63 6.18 10.99
C VAL A 196 8.14 5.65 12.33
N PHE A 197 8.13 4.33 12.51
CA PHE A 197 8.60 3.72 13.74
C PHE A 197 10.08 4.01 13.99
N ALA A 198 10.93 3.88 12.96
CA ALA A 198 12.35 4.22 13.04
C ALA A 198 12.56 5.69 13.46
N ARG A 199 11.81 6.63 12.87
CA ARG A 199 11.89 8.06 13.22
C ARG A 199 11.52 8.32 14.68
N ILE A 200 10.45 7.70 15.18
CA ILE A 200 10.03 7.83 16.58
C ILE A 200 11.14 7.35 17.52
N ILE A 201 11.70 6.16 17.25
CA ILE A 201 12.77 5.55 18.05
C ILE A 201 14.01 6.46 18.10
N VAL A 202 14.42 7.02 16.96
CA VAL A 202 15.59 7.90 16.88
C VAL A 202 15.35 9.23 17.60
N LYS A 203 14.15 9.82 17.47
CA LYS A 203 13.83 11.13 18.05
C LYS A 203 13.64 11.09 19.56
N HIS A 204 12.97 10.07 20.07
CA HIS A 204 12.58 10.00 21.48
C HIS A 204 13.47 9.06 22.30
N GLY A 205 14.30 8.24 21.66
CA GLY A 205 15.05 7.17 22.33
C GLY A 205 14.13 6.10 22.96
N ARG A 206 12.83 6.21 22.71
CA ARG A 206 11.78 5.33 23.19
C ARG A 206 10.67 5.15 22.17
N LEU A 207 9.94 4.05 22.32
CA LEU A 207 8.71 3.80 21.59
C LEU A 207 7.58 3.62 22.60
N SER A 208 6.59 4.51 22.54
CA SER A 208 5.49 4.61 23.51
C SER A 208 4.15 4.92 22.83
N GLY A 209 3.04 4.73 23.56
CA GLY A 209 1.71 5.10 23.06
C GLY A 209 1.45 6.60 22.89
N GLU A 210 2.36 7.47 23.37
CA GLU A 210 2.28 8.94 23.21
C GLU A 210 2.73 9.39 21.82
N ASP A 211 3.46 8.53 21.11
CA ASP A 211 4.05 8.83 19.79
C ASP A 211 3.03 8.70 18.64
N LEU A 212 1.74 8.49 18.95
CA LEU A 212 0.65 8.41 17.97
C LEU A 212 0.57 9.66 17.08
N GLN A 213 0.89 10.83 17.63
CA GLN A 213 0.85 12.09 16.87
C GLN A 213 1.84 12.10 15.70
N GLU A 214 3.00 11.43 15.85
CA GLU A 214 4.00 11.31 14.78
C GLU A 214 3.53 10.40 13.65
N VAL A 215 2.78 9.33 13.98
CA VAL A 215 2.15 8.45 12.98
C VAL A 215 1.09 9.20 12.19
N PHE A 216 0.27 10.00 12.87
CA PHE A 216 -0.73 10.85 12.20
C PHE A 216 -0.10 11.94 11.33
N ALA A 217 1.04 12.51 11.78
CA ALA A 217 1.78 13.49 10.99
C ALA A 217 2.32 12.89 9.68
N GLU A 218 2.74 11.62 9.66
CA GLU A 218 3.15 10.97 8.42
C GLU A 218 1.98 10.73 7.47
N LYS A 219 0.87 10.18 7.98
CA LYS A 219 -0.38 10.04 7.21
C LYS A 219 -0.80 11.36 6.58
N GLN A 220 -0.69 12.45 7.32
CA GLN A 220 -0.97 13.79 6.82
C GLN A 220 -0.07 14.17 5.62
N GLN A 221 1.22 13.85 5.64
CA GLN A 221 2.12 14.14 4.52
C GLN A 221 1.77 13.32 3.28
N ILE A 222 1.46 12.03 3.45
CA ILE A 222 1.07 11.14 2.34
C ILE A 222 -0.22 11.63 1.69
N ILE A 223 -1.23 11.94 2.51
CA ILE A 223 -2.52 12.43 2.03
C ILE A 223 -2.36 13.76 1.28
N ARG A 224 -1.45 14.64 1.73
CA ARG A 224 -1.12 15.88 1.01
C ARG A 224 -0.45 15.64 -0.34
N LYS A 225 0.38 14.60 -0.50
CA LYS A 225 1.00 14.25 -1.80
C LYS A 225 -0.03 13.87 -2.86
N SER A 226 -1.19 13.31 -2.47
CA SER A 226 -2.28 13.00 -3.40
C SER A 226 -2.95 14.24 -4.01
N GLY A 227 -2.79 15.43 -3.41
CA GLY A 227 -3.34 16.70 -3.89
C GLY A 227 -4.86 16.88 -3.79
N LEU A 228 -5.62 15.79 -3.68
CA LEU A 228 -7.09 15.75 -3.61
C LEU A 228 -7.65 15.90 -2.20
N LEU A 229 -6.88 15.48 -1.20
CA LEU A 229 -7.29 15.48 0.20
C LEU A 229 -6.49 16.51 1.00
N GLU A 230 -7.19 17.39 1.71
CA GLU A 230 -6.60 18.32 2.66
C GLU A 230 -6.73 17.75 4.08
N TYR A 231 -5.60 17.48 4.72
CA TYR A 231 -5.58 17.09 6.12
C TYR A 231 -5.71 18.31 7.04
N PHE A 232 -6.59 18.21 8.03
CA PHE A 232 -6.71 19.16 9.13
C PHE A 232 -6.16 18.56 10.43
N ALA A 233 -5.19 19.25 11.03
CA ALA A 233 -4.71 18.92 12.35
C ALA A 233 -5.82 19.11 13.38
N ALA A 234 -5.96 18.11 14.25
CA ALA A 234 -6.96 18.05 15.30
C ALA A 234 -6.55 18.93 16.50
N THR A 235 -6.50 20.25 16.30
CA THR A 235 -6.07 21.20 17.36
C THR A 235 -7.23 21.81 18.13
N GLU A 236 -8.47 21.63 17.68
CA GLU A 236 -9.64 22.27 18.27
C GLU A 236 -10.27 21.38 19.34
N ASN A 237 -10.41 21.89 20.56
CA ASN A 237 -11.15 21.22 21.64
C ASN A 237 -12.64 21.58 21.58
N PHE A 238 -13.50 20.65 21.98
CA PHE A 238 -14.94 20.90 22.10
C PHE A 238 -15.31 22.00 23.10
N ASP A 239 -14.42 22.28 24.06
CA ASP A 239 -14.60 23.36 25.05
C ASP A 239 -14.61 24.74 24.40
N ARG A 240 -14.03 24.88 23.20
CA ARG A 240 -14.05 26.13 22.42
C ARG A 240 -15.35 26.33 21.63
N ILE A 241 -16.25 25.35 21.62
CA ILE A 241 -17.51 25.40 20.87
C ILE A 241 -18.66 25.61 21.85
N GLY A 242 -19.30 26.79 21.79
CA GLY A 242 -20.49 27.10 22.57
C GLY A 242 -21.71 26.26 22.15
N GLY A 243 -22.47 25.77 23.12
CA GLY A 243 -23.69 24.97 22.90
C GLY A 243 -23.41 23.56 22.35
N LEU A 244 -24.35 23.06 21.54
CA LEU A 244 -24.35 21.73 20.90
C LEU A 244 -24.29 20.55 21.90
N ASP A 245 -24.88 20.71 23.08
CA ASP A 245 -24.77 19.72 24.17
C ASP A 245 -25.28 18.33 23.79
N LEU A 246 -26.37 18.25 23.03
CA LEU A 246 -26.89 16.98 22.51
C LEU A 246 -25.88 16.28 21.58
N LEU A 247 -25.20 17.04 20.73
CA LEU A 247 -24.18 16.49 19.84
C LEU A 247 -22.95 16.05 20.63
N LYS A 248 -22.49 16.85 21.59
CA LYS A 248 -21.38 16.50 22.49
C LYS A 248 -21.65 15.18 23.24
N GLN A 249 -22.84 15.05 23.83
CA GLN A 249 -23.26 13.81 24.51
C GLN A 249 -23.32 12.62 23.56
N TRP A 250 -23.87 12.81 22.36
CA TRP A 250 -23.95 11.77 21.34
C TRP A 250 -22.56 11.29 20.91
N LEU A 251 -21.62 12.21 20.67
CA LEU A 251 -20.25 11.93 20.26
C LEU A 251 -19.46 11.19 21.35
N LEU A 252 -19.59 11.58 22.62
CA LEU A 252 -18.98 10.89 23.75
C LEU A 252 -19.48 9.43 23.86
N LYS A 253 -20.80 9.23 23.71
CA LYS A 253 -21.40 7.89 23.73
C LYS A 253 -20.94 7.04 22.54
N ARG A 254 -20.80 7.63 21.35
CA ARG A 254 -20.43 6.91 20.12
C ARG A 254 -18.93 6.72 19.94
N GLY A 255 -18.10 7.53 20.59
CA GLY A 255 -16.65 7.31 20.64
C GLY A 255 -16.28 5.91 21.16
N ARG A 256 -17.07 5.38 22.10
CA ARG A 256 -16.89 4.01 22.62
C ARG A 256 -17.17 2.90 21.61
N ALA A 257 -17.87 3.19 20.51
CA ALA A 257 -18.15 2.18 19.48
C ALA A 257 -16.93 1.87 18.60
N PHE A 258 -15.82 2.61 18.75
CA PHE A 258 -14.59 2.37 18.01
C PHE A 258 -13.65 1.36 18.70
N CYS A 259 -13.90 0.96 19.96
CA CYS A 259 -13.03 0.03 20.67
C CYS A 259 -13.21 -1.43 20.22
N LEU A 260 -12.20 -2.26 20.51
CA LEU A 260 -12.21 -3.69 20.21
C LEU A 260 -13.34 -4.43 20.95
N GLU A 261 -13.60 -4.09 22.22
CA GLU A 261 -14.68 -4.75 22.97
C GLU A 261 -16.05 -4.50 22.33
N ALA A 262 -16.29 -3.28 21.81
CA ALA A 262 -17.51 -2.95 21.09
C ALA A 262 -17.64 -3.79 19.81
N ARG A 263 -16.56 -3.95 19.04
CA ARG A 263 -16.55 -4.80 17.83
C ARG A 263 -16.79 -6.27 18.17
N SER A 264 -16.14 -6.78 19.22
CA SER A 264 -16.33 -8.16 19.71
C SER A 264 -17.75 -8.40 20.24
N PHE A 265 -18.38 -7.39 20.82
CA PHE A 265 -19.79 -7.41 21.22
C PHE A 265 -20.76 -7.31 20.03
N GLY A 266 -20.27 -7.03 18.82
CA GLY A 266 -21.09 -6.88 17.62
C GLY A 266 -21.69 -5.49 17.42
N LEU A 267 -21.20 -4.47 18.13
CA LEU A 267 -21.59 -3.08 17.86
C LEU A 267 -20.93 -2.60 16.55
N PRO A 268 -21.71 -2.16 15.56
CA PRO A 268 -21.15 -1.62 14.33
C PRO A 268 -20.50 -0.25 14.58
N ALA A 269 -19.41 0.02 13.87
CA ALA A 269 -18.81 1.34 13.85
C ALA A 269 -19.81 2.39 13.29
N PRO A 270 -19.80 3.64 13.81
CA PRO A 270 -20.64 4.71 13.29
C PRO A 270 -20.40 4.92 11.78
N ARG A 271 -21.46 4.95 10.97
CA ARG A 271 -21.36 5.02 9.49
C ARG A 271 -21.14 6.43 8.93
N GLY A 272 -21.27 7.48 9.74
CA GLY A 272 -21.05 8.87 9.34
C GLY A 272 -21.99 9.84 10.06
N ILE A 273 -21.68 11.13 9.94
CA ILE A 273 -22.51 12.24 10.45
C ILE A 273 -22.68 13.24 9.31
N LEU A 274 -23.93 13.66 9.06
CA LEU A 274 -24.22 14.77 8.16
C LEU A 274 -24.55 16.02 8.99
N LEU A 275 -23.68 17.03 8.92
CA LEU A 275 -23.90 18.31 9.59
C LEU A 275 -24.64 19.26 8.65
N LEU A 276 -25.92 19.52 8.92
CA LEU A 276 -26.75 20.48 8.18
C LEU A 276 -26.96 21.76 8.99
N GLY A 277 -27.01 22.90 8.30
CA GLY A 277 -27.28 24.19 8.93
C GLY A 277 -26.87 25.36 8.04
N VAL A 278 -27.30 26.57 8.40
CA VAL A 278 -26.98 27.79 7.65
C VAL A 278 -25.47 28.10 7.66
N GLN A 279 -25.01 28.88 6.68
CA GLN A 279 -23.60 29.27 6.59
C GLN A 279 -23.18 30.01 7.86
N GLY A 280 -21.96 29.74 8.36
CA GLY A 280 -21.45 30.39 9.57
C GLY A 280 -21.78 29.70 10.91
N CYS A 281 -22.66 28.70 10.97
CA CYS A 281 -22.98 27.99 12.23
C CYS A 281 -21.92 27.00 12.74
N GLY A 282 -20.64 27.19 12.41
CA GLY A 282 -19.56 26.38 12.99
C GLY A 282 -19.50 24.92 12.55
N LYS A 283 -20.17 24.49 11.47
CA LYS A 283 -20.15 23.10 10.97
C LYS A 283 -18.73 22.55 10.77
N SER A 284 -17.87 23.32 10.10
CA SER A 284 -16.47 22.93 9.86
C SER A 284 -15.63 22.94 11.15
N LEU A 285 -15.91 23.86 12.07
CA LEU A 285 -15.26 23.91 13.38
C LEU A 285 -15.65 22.69 14.22
N CYS A 286 -16.93 22.30 14.18
CA CYS A 286 -17.44 21.10 14.82
C CYS A 286 -16.76 19.84 14.29
N ALA A 287 -16.60 19.70 12.97
CA ALA A 287 -15.87 18.57 12.39
C ALA A 287 -14.42 18.47 12.91
N LYS A 288 -13.70 19.59 13.05
CA LYS A 288 -12.34 19.64 13.63
C LYS A 288 -12.30 19.25 15.12
N ALA A 289 -13.31 19.65 15.89
CA ALA A 289 -13.40 19.25 17.29
C ALA A 289 -13.75 17.77 17.44
N VAL A 290 -14.61 17.21 16.58
CA VAL A 290 -14.91 15.76 16.52
C VAL A 290 -13.64 14.95 16.31
N SER A 291 -12.82 15.34 15.34
CA SER A 291 -11.61 14.60 15.00
C SER A 291 -10.61 14.58 16.17
N ASN A 292 -10.49 15.69 16.90
CA ASN A 292 -9.66 15.76 18.10
C ASN A 292 -10.22 14.92 19.25
N GLN A 293 -11.52 14.99 19.51
CA GLN A 293 -12.17 14.21 20.56
C GLN A 293 -12.02 12.70 20.36
N TRP A 294 -12.06 12.24 19.11
CA TRP A 294 -11.94 10.82 18.77
C TRP A 294 -10.51 10.39 18.46
N GLN A 295 -9.54 11.32 18.49
CA GLN A 295 -8.16 11.06 18.06
C GLN A 295 -8.10 10.42 16.67
N LEU A 296 -8.94 10.91 15.76
CA LEU A 296 -9.02 10.46 14.36
C LEU A 296 -8.52 11.57 13.43
N PRO A 297 -7.86 11.21 12.31
CA PRO A 297 -7.47 12.19 11.31
C PRO A 297 -8.71 12.81 10.64
N LEU A 298 -8.73 14.15 10.47
CA LEU A 298 -9.76 14.84 9.70
C LEU A 298 -9.27 15.11 8.28
N LEU A 299 -9.95 14.49 7.32
CA LEU A 299 -9.68 14.69 5.89
C LEU A 299 -10.81 15.50 5.28
N ARG A 300 -10.45 16.57 4.57
CA ARG A 300 -11.37 17.31 3.71
C ARG A 300 -11.12 16.88 2.28
N PHE A 301 -12.17 16.37 1.65
CA PHE A 301 -12.18 16.13 0.22
C PHE A 301 -12.60 17.42 -0.51
N ASP A 302 -11.75 17.91 -1.41
CA ASP A 302 -12.07 19.08 -2.23
C ASP A 302 -12.69 18.64 -3.56
N MET A 303 -14.02 18.69 -3.61
CA MET A 303 -14.78 18.43 -4.83
C MET A 303 -14.34 19.31 -6.00
N GLY A 304 -13.97 20.58 -5.78
CA GLY A 304 -13.56 21.48 -6.84
C GLY A 304 -12.24 21.08 -7.50
N ARG A 305 -11.27 20.60 -6.71
CA ARG A 305 -10.01 20.04 -7.25
C ARG A 305 -10.22 18.73 -7.99
N MET A 306 -11.11 17.88 -7.46
CA MET A 306 -11.52 16.68 -8.16
C MET A 306 -12.05 17.07 -9.54
N PHE A 307 -13.01 18.00 -9.67
CA PHE A 307 -13.59 18.47 -10.94
C PHE A 307 -12.59 19.04 -11.97
N ASN A 308 -11.47 19.61 -11.53
CA ASN A 308 -10.42 20.10 -12.45
C ASN A 308 -9.45 19.01 -12.94
N SER A 309 -9.37 17.87 -12.25
CA SER A 309 -8.57 16.71 -12.69
C SER A 309 -9.28 15.83 -13.74
N PHE A 310 -10.44 16.27 -14.27
CA PHE A 310 -11.38 15.46 -15.07
C PHE A 310 -10.96 15.09 -16.49
N VAL A 311 -9.74 15.41 -16.91
CA VAL A 311 -9.23 14.95 -18.20
C VAL A 311 -8.52 13.59 -17.99
N GLY A 312 -9.29 12.52 -17.75
CA GLY A 312 -8.87 11.15 -18.05
C GLY A 312 -8.91 10.05 -16.96
N SER A 313 -9.09 10.35 -15.67
CA SER A 313 -8.91 9.33 -14.59
C SER A 313 -9.82 9.51 -13.37
N SER A 314 -11.13 9.67 -13.59
CA SER A 314 -12.09 10.08 -12.54
C SER A 314 -12.51 8.99 -11.55
N GLU A 315 -12.59 7.72 -11.94
CA GLU A 315 -13.01 6.64 -11.02
C GLU A 315 -11.86 6.10 -10.14
N GLU A 316 -10.64 6.08 -10.65
CA GLU A 316 -9.48 5.55 -9.93
C GLU A 316 -9.07 6.45 -8.75
N ASN A 317 -9.21 7.77 -8.90
CA ASN A 317 -8.86 8.75 -7.87
C ASN A 317 -9.86 8.85 -6.71
N VAL A 318 -11.09 8.35 -6.89
CA VAL A 318 -12.16 8.37 -5.87
C VAL A 318 -12.17 7.09 -5.03
N ARG A 319 -11.65 5.97 -5.58
CA ARG A 319 -11.70 4.64 -4.98
C ARG A 319 -10.56 4.39 -4.00
#